data_AF-A0A845ZQU5-F1
#
_entry.id   AF-A0A845ZQU5-F1
#
_cell.length_a   1.000
_cell.length_b   1.000
_cell.length_c   1.000
_cell.angle_alpha   90.00
_cell.angle_beta   90.00
_cell.angle_gamma   90.00
#
_symmetry.space_group_name_H-M   'P 1'
#
loop_
_entity.id
_entity.type
_entity.pdbx_description
1 polymer ?
#
loop_
_entity_poly.entity_id
_entity_poly.type
_entity_poly.pdbx_seq_one_letter_code
_entity_poly.pdbx_strand_id
1 'polypeptide(L)'
;LKRELGNLSLEQAVERSNIQLQQANNNLQEARETLEIEINNRIRDVKFHLRQIQVARQARELSEQQLQNEREKLRLGVRGTRLIDVLDFENDLVQAKNRELNARIDYLRALTRLEQTVGITLDRWNIKIEAAKAIPGRR
;
A
#
# COMPACT_ATOMS: atom_id res chain seq x y z
N LEU A 1 36.75 -18.53 53.26
CA LEU A 1 36.69 -17.76 51.99
C LEU A 1 35.82 -18.40 50.90
N LYS A 2 34.78 -19.19 51.22
CA LYS A 2 33.97 -19.93 50.23
C LYS A 2 32.65 -19.24 49.81
N ARG A 3 32.45 -17.99 50.20
CA ARG A 3 31.21 -17.23 49.96
C ARG A 3 31.17 -16.49 48.61
N GLU A 4 32.28 -16.42 47.90
CA GLU A 4 32.47 -15.46 46.80
C GLU A 4 32.15 -16.01 45.40
N LEU A 5 32.35 -17.30 45.12
CA LEU A 5 32.27 -17.81 43.73
C LEU A 5 30.86 -18.23 43.29
N GLY A 6 29.98 -18.59 44.24
CA GLY A 6 28.60 -18.98 43.95
C GLY A 6 27.63 -17.80 43.84
N ASN A 7 27.91 -16.69 44.52
CA ASN A 7 27.05 -15.51 44.52
C ASN A 7 27.36 -14.60 43.33
N LEU A 8 28.63 -14.46 42.95
CA LEU A 8 29.05 -13.62 41.82
C LEU A 8 28.52 -14.12 40.48
N SER A 9 28.43 -15.45 40.27
CA SER A 9 27.87 -16.02 39.04
C SER A 9 26.35 -15.87 38.95
N LEU A 10 25.65 -15.94 40.09
CA LEU A 10 24.21 -15.67 40.18
C LEU A 10 23.92 -14.18 39.96
N GLU A 11 24.68 -13.28 40.57
CA GLU A 11 24.60 -11.84 40.34
C GLU A 11 24.87 -11.49 38.87
N GLN A 12 25.89 -12.08 38.26
CA GLN A 12 26.18 -11.92 36.82
C GLN A 12 25.05 -12.46 35.93
N ALA A 13 24.39 -13.56 36.32
CA ALA A 13 23.26 -14.12 35.57
C ALA A 13 22.00 -13.24 35.67
N VAL A 14 21.73 -12.67 36.85
CA VAL A 14 20.64 -11.70 37.06
C VAL A 14 20.90 -10.44 36.25
N GLU A 15 22.13 -9.91 36.29
CA GLU A 15 22.50 -8.72 35.53
C GLU A 15 22.36 -8.93 34.02
N ARG A 16 22.83 -10.08 33.50
CA ARG A 16 22.62 -10.44 32.09
C ARG A 16 21.14 -10.54 31.73
N SER A 17 20.32 -11.10 32.62
CA SER A 17 18.87 -11.21 32.39
C SER A 17 18.19 -9.84 32.38
N ASN A 18 18.60 -8.93 33.26
CA ASN A 18 18.13 -7.54 33.28
C ASN A 18 18.50 -6.79 32.00
N ILE A 19 19.74 -6.93 31.52
CA ILE A 19 20.20 -6.34 30.26
C ILE A 19 19.38 -6.89 29.08
N GLN A 20 19.16 -8.21 29.03
CA GLN A 20 18.34 -8.83 27.99
C GLN A 20 16.88 -8.33 28.01
N LEU A 21 16.30 -8.17 29.20
CA LEU A 21 14.96 -7.61 29.35
C LEU A 21 14.91 -6.15 28.88
N GLN A 22 15.91 -5.34 29.24
CA GLN A 22 16.00 -3.95 28.79
C GLN A 22 16.15 -3.86 27.26
N GLN A 23 17.00 -4.70 26.66
CA GLN A 23 17.11 -4.80 25.20
C GLN A 23 15.79 -5.22 24.55
N ALA A 24 15.09 -6.22 25.11
CA ALA A 24 13.79 -6.64 24.58
C ALA A 24 12.75 -5.52 24.64
N ASN A 25 12.72 -4.73 25.73
CA ASN A 25 11.83 -3.59 25.86
C ASN A 25 12.15 -2.46 24.85
N ASN A 26 13.44 -2.15 24.67
CA ASN A 26 13.86 -1.16 23.68
C ASN A 26 13.49 -1.59 22.25
N ASN A 27 13.75 -2.85 21.90
CA ASN A 27 13.39 -3.41 20.59
C ASN A 27 11.87 -3.39 20.36
N LEU A 28 11.08 -3.64 21.40
CA LEU A 28 9.62 -3.55 21.32
C LEU A 28 9.15 -2.11 21.08
N GLN A 29 9.77 -1.13 21.75
CA GLN A 29 9.45 0.27 21.54
C GLN A 29 9.81 0.71 20.11
N GLU A 30 11.01 0.39 19.63
CA GLU A 30 11.45 0.70 18.27
C GLU A 30 10.52 0.07 17.21
N ALA A 31 10.11 -1.19 17.42
CA ALA A 31 9.17 -1.87 16.53
C ALA A 31 7.80 -1.16 16.48
N ARG A 32 7.30 -0.65 17.62
CA ARG A 32 6.04 0.11 17.70
C ARG A 32 6.13 1.43 16.96
N GLU A 33 7.19 2.20 17.19
CA GLU A 33 7.41 3.49 16.53
C GLU A 33 7.55 3.31 15.00
N THR A 34 8.29 2.29 14.57
CA THR A 34 8.44 1.92 13.16
C THR A 34 7.09 1.56 12.53
N LEU A 35 6.28 0.76 13.23
CA LEU A 35 4.95 0.37 12.76
C LEU A 35 4.01 1.59 12.64
N GLU A 36 4.03 2.50 13.61
CA GLU A 36 3.21 3.72 13.56
C GLU A 36 3.56 4.60 12.36
N ILE A 37 4.86 4.78 12.09
CA ILE A 37 5.34 5.50 10.91
C ILE A 37 4.87 4.79 9.64
N GLU A 38 4.99 3.47 9.57
CA GLU A 38 4.57 2.71 8.40
C GLU A 38 3.05 2.86 8.14
N ILE A 39 2.21 2.67 9.17
CA ILE A 39 0.74 2.82 9.05
C ILE A 39 0.40 4.23 8.55
N ASN A 40 1.00 5.26 9.13
CA ASN A 40 0.78 6.64 8.72
C ASN A 40 1.17 6.87 7.25
N ASN A 41 2.29 6.31 6.80
CA ASN A 41 2.71 6.36 5.41
C ASN A 41 1.71 5.63 4.50
N ARG A 42 1.25 4.42 4.85
CA ARG A 42 0.24 3.69 4.08
C ARG A 42 -1.07 4.44 3.95
N ILE A 43 -1.54 5.10 5.02
CA ILE A 43 -2.74 5.93 4.98
C ILE A 43 -2.56 7.10 4.01
N ARG A 44 -1.38 7.75 4.00
CA ARG A 44 -1.08 8.83 3.05
C ARG A 44 -1.07 8.31 1.61
N ASP A 45 -0.50 7.13 1.36
CA ASP A 45 -0.48 6.50 0.03
C ASP A 45 -1.90 6.23 -0.48
N VAL A 46 -2.77 5.65 0.35
CA VAL A 46 -4.18 5.42 -0.01
C VAL A 46 -4.89 6.73 -0.38
N LYS A 47 -4.70 7.78 0.42
CA LYS A 47 -5.27 9.12 0.14
C LYS A 47 -4.71 9.72 -1.15
N PHE A 48 -3.43 9.51 -1.43
CA PHE A 48 -2.79 9.96 -2.66
C PHE A 48 -3.41 9.28 -3.88
N HIS A 49 -3.52 7.94 -3.88
CA HIS A 49 -4.11 7.21 -5.00
C HIS A 49 -5.60 7.51 -5.19
N LEU A 50 -6.34 7.78 -4.11
CA LEU A 50 -7.73 8.24 -4.23
C LEU A 50 -7.84 9.55 -5.00
N ARG A 51 -6.94 10.51 -4.76
CA ARG A 51 -6.87 11.77 -5.54
C ARG A 51 -6.46 11.52 -6.99
N GLN A 52 -5.54 10.58 -7.23
CA GLN A 52 -5.14 10.20 -8.60
C GLN A 52 -6.32 9.66 -9.42
N ILE A 53 -7.23 8.88 -8.81
CA ILE A 53 -8.47 8.46 -9.48
C ILE A 53 -9.29 9.68 -9.91
N GLN A 54 -9.45 10.68 -9.03
CA GLN A 54 -10.24 11.87 -9.33
C GLN A 54 -9.66 12.65 -10.52
N VAL A 55 -8.33 12.82 -10.54
CA VAL A 55 -7.62 13.49 -11.65
C VAL A 55 -7.77 12.70 -12.95
N ALA A 56 -7.58 11.38 -12.92
CA ALA A 56 -7.72 10.54 -14.09
C ALA A 56 -9.15 10.53 -14.64
N ARG A 57 -10.15 10.57 -13.75
CA ARG A 57 -11.57 10.70 -14.12
C ARG A 57 -11.86 12.01 -14.84
N GLN A 58 -11.34 13.13 -14.34
CA GLN A 58 -11.48 14.43 -15.00
C GLN A 58 -10.79 14.45 -16.37
N ALA A 59 -9.62 13.82 -16.50
CA ALA A 59 -8.93 13.70 -17.78
C ALA A 59 -9.75 12.86 -18.79
N ARG A 60 -10.38 11.78 -18.35
CA ARG A 60 -11.32 11.00 -19.19
C ARG A 60 -12.50 11.86 -19.62
N GLU A 61 -13.17 12.55 -18.69
CA GLU A 61 -14.33 13.40 -18.97
C GLU A 61 -13.98 14.50 -19.99
N LEU A 62 -12.81 15.14 -19.86
CA LEU A 62 -12.32 16.13 -20.81
C LEU A 62 -12.09 15.53 -22.20
N SER A 63 -11.47 14.35 -22.29
CA SER A 63 -11.24 13.67 -23.56
C SER A 63 -12.55 13.25 -24.24
N GLU A 64 -13.57 12.87 -23.47
CA GLU A 64 -14.92 12.60 -24.01
C GLU A 64 -15.54 13.86 -24.63
N GLN A 65 -15.41 15.01 -23.96
CA GLN A 65 -15.91 16.28 -24.47
C GLN A 65 -15.16 16.71 -25.75
N GLN A 66 -13.83 16.53 -25.79
CA GLN A 66 -13.03 16.84 -26.98
C GLN A 66 -13.46 15.98 -28.18
N LEU A 67 -13.63 14.68 -27.98
CA LEU A 67 -14.12 13.79 -29.04
C LEU A 67 -15.51 14.20 -29.55
N GLN A 68 -16.42 14.58 -28.65
CA GLN A 68 -17.75 15.07 -29.04
C GLN A 68 -17.66 16.35 -29.87
N ASN A 69 -16.81 17.30 -29.47
CA ASN A 69 -16.61 18.55 -30.19
C ASN A 69 -16.07 18.31 -31.61
N GLU A 70 -15.10 17.40 -31.78
CA GLU A 70 -14.53 17.10 -33.09
C GLU A 70 -15.49 16.32 -33.99
N ARG A 71 -16.26 15.39 -33.43
CA ARG A 71 -17.36 14.73 -34.17
C ARG A 71 -18.38 15.74 -34.68
N GLU A 72 -18.72 16.73 -33.85
CA GLU A 72 -19.66 17.79 -34.25
C GLU A 72 -19.06 18.71 -35.33
N LYS A 73 -17.79 19.11 -35.21
CA LYS A 73 -17.11 19.88 -36.26
C LYS A 73 -17.08 19.13 -37.60
N LEU A 74 -16.82 17.83 -37.57
CA LEU A 74 -16.83 16.97 -38.76
C LEU A 74 -18.25 16.91 -39.36
N ARG A 75 -19.28 16.75 -38.53
CA ARG A 75 -20.69 16.74 -38.95
C ARG A 75 -21.13 18.06 -39.59
N LEU A 76 -20.67 19.19 -39.06
CA LEU A 76 -20.94 20.53 -39.58
C LEU A 76 -20.07 20.91 -40.78
N GLY A 77 -19.12 20.06 -41.19
CA GLY A 77 -18.25 20.31 -42.34
C GLY A 77 -17.29 21.49 -42.15
N VAL A 78 -16.85 21.74 -40.91
CA VAL A 78 -15.90 22.82 -40.61
C VAL A 78 -14.62 22.64 -41.43
N ARG A 79 -14.23 23.69 -42.17
CA ARG A 79 -13.02 23.68 -43.00
C ARG A 79 -11.80 23.29 -42.14
N GLY A 80 -11.09 22.25 -42.57
CA GLY A 80 -9.87 21.77 -41.92
C GLY A 80 -10.08 20.57 -40.97
N THR A 81 -11.31 20.20 -40.64
CA THR A 81 -11.61 19.00 -39.84
C THR A 81 -11.67 17.76 -40.73
N ARG A 82 -10.95 16.69 -40.34
CA ARG A 82 -10.86 15.43 -41.10
C ARG A 82 -11.23 14.24 -40.21
N LEU A 83 -11.60 13.13 -40.84
CA LEU A 83 -11.92 11.88 -40.13
C LEU A 83 -10.74 11.34 -39.30
N ILE A 84 -9.51 11.54 -39.77
CA ILE A 84 -8.30 11.12 -39.03
C ILE A 84 -8.16 11.86 -37.70
N ASP A 85 -8.56 13.14 -37.64
CA ASP A 85 -8.49 13.91 -36.41
C ASP A 85 -9.44 13.29 -35.37
N VAL A 86 -10.65 12.86 -35.76
CA VAL A 86 -11.59 12.16 -34.87
C VAL A 86 -11.02 10.85 -34.33
N LEU A 87 -10.31 10.07 -35.16
CA LEU A 87 -9.66 8.83 -34.74
C LEU A 87 -8.57 9.07 -33.68
N ASP A 88 -7.82 10.17 -33.79
CA ASP A 88 -6.82 10.55 -32.78
C ASP A 88 -7.49 10.86 -31.43
N PHE A 89 -8.61 11.59 -31.43
CA PHE A 89 -9.37 11.85 -30.20
C PHE A 89 -10.05 10.60 -29.62
N GLU A 90 -10.45 9.63 -30.47
CA GLU A 90 -10.92 8.32 -29.99
C GLU A 90 -9.80 7.55 -29.28
N ASN A 91 -8.59 7.57 -29.85
CA ASN A 91 -7.42 6.97 -29.21
C ASN A 91 -7.08 7.65 -27.89
N ASP A 92 -7.11 8.99 -27.83
CA ASP A 92 -6.88 9.74 -26.60
C ASP A 92 -7.89 9.36 -25.51
N LEU A 93 -9.16 9.18 -25.87
CA LEU A 93 -10.19 8.74 -24.94
C LEU A 93 -9.93 7.33 -24.41
N VAL A 94 -9.52 6.41 -25.27
CA VAL A 94 -9.13 5.05 -24.85
C VAL A 94 -7.94 5.11 -23.88
N GLN A 95 -6.94 5.93 -24.17
CA GLN A 95 -5.79 6.13 -23.27
C GLN A 95 -6.21 6.73 -21.93
N ALA A 96 -7.09 7.73 -21.93
CA ALA A 96 -7.60 8.34 -20.70
C ALA A 96 -8.40 7.35 -19.84
N LYS A 97 -9.23 6.50 -20.47
CA LYS A 97 -9.96 5.41 -19.79
C LYS A 97 -9.00 4.40 -19.15
N ASN A 98 -7.95 3.99 -19.88
CA ASN A 98 -6.93 3.08 -19.35
C ASN A 98 -6.17 3.70 -18.17
N ARG A 99 -5.85 4.99 -18.23
CA ARG A 99 -5.23 5.72 -17.10
C ARG A 99 -6.15 5.74 -15.87
N GLU A 100 -7.45 5.99 -16.04
CA GLU A 100 -8.42 5.93 -14.93
C GLU A 100 -8.50 4.53 -14.33
N LEU A 101 -8.54 3.49 -15.16
CA LEU A 101 -8.54 2.10 -14.70
C LEU A 101 -7.29 1.77 -13.88
N ASN A 102 -6.11 2.12 -14.39
CA ASN A 102 -4.84 1.89 -13.69
C ASN A 102 -4.79 2.64 -12.36
N ALA A 103 -5.25 3.89 -12.31
CA ALA A 103 -5.34 4.65 -11.06
C ALA A 103 -6.23 3.95 -10.01
N ARG A 104 -7.33 3.34 -10.44
CA ARG A 104 -8.21 2.53 -9.56
C ARG A 104 -7.51 1.27 -9.06
N ILE A 105 -6.78 0.56 -9.92
CA ILE A 105 -5.99 -0.61 -9.54
C ILE A 105 -4.94 -0.23 -8.50
N ASP A 106 -4.23 0.88 -8.69
CA ASP A 106 -3.18 1.32 -7.77
C ASP A 106 -3.74 1.74 -6.40
N TYR A 107 -4.92 2.35 -6.37
CA TYR A 107 -5.65 2.59 -5.13
C TYR A 107 -5.99 1.30 -4.39
N LEU A 108 -6.50 0.28 -5.09
CA LEU A 108 -6.80 -1.02 -4.49
C LEU A 108 -5.53 -1.68 -3.94
N ARG A 109 -4.41 -1.62 -4.67
CA ARG A 109 -3.11 -2.09 -4.19
C ARG A 109 -2.62 -1.33 -2.96
N ALA A 110 -2.85 -0.03 -2.89
CA ALA A 110 -2.52 0.76 -1.70
C ALA A 110 -3.37 0.35 -0.49
N LEU A 111 -4.65 0.06 -0.71
CA LEU A 111 -5.56 -0.42 0.33
C LEU A 111 -5.13 -1.80 0.85
N THR A 112 -4.82 -2.75 -0.04
CA THR A 112 -4.30 -4.07 0.36
C THR A 112 -3.01 -3.95 1.18
N ARG A 113 -2.09 -3.05 0.81
CA ARG A 113 -0.85 -2.81 1.56
C ARG A 113 -1.12 -2.22 2.96
N LEU A 114 -2.08 -1.30 3.08
CA LEU A 114 -2.50 -0.80 4.38
C LEU A 114 -3.06 -1.92 5.27
N GLU A 115 -3.92 -2.78 4.72
CA GLU A 115 -4.48 -3.94 5.43
C GLU A 115 -3.37 -4.89 5.94
N GLN A 116 -2.34 -5.11 5.12
CA GLN A 116 -1.17 -5.93 5.46
C GLN A 116 -0.37 -5.33 6.60
N THR A 117 -0.07 -4.02 6.55
CA THR A 117 0.67 -3.34 7.62
C THR A 117 -0.10 -3.34 8.95
N VAL A 118 -1.43 -3.20 8.92
CA VAL A 118 -2.26 -3.22 10.14
C VAL A 118 -2.46 -4.66 10.68
N GLY A 119 -2.04 -5.68 9.93
CA GLY A 119 -2.14 -7.09 10.35
C GLY A 119 -3.56 -7.65 10.26
N ILE A 120 -4.51 -6.92 9.69
CA ILE A 120 -5.92 -7.32 9.55
C ILE A 120 -6.22 -8.00 8.21
N THR A 121 -5.23 -8.24 7.35
CA THR A 121 -5.45 -8.88 6.03
C THR A 121 -6.09 -10.25 6.17
N LEU A 122 -5.67 -11.06 7.14
CA LEU A 122 -6.22 -12.41 7.31
C LEU A 122 -7.65 -12.37 7.85
N ASP A 123 -7.95 -11.45 8.78
CA ASP A 123 -9.29 -11.26 9.33
C ASP A 123 -10.27 -10.69 8.30
N ARG A 124 -9.85 -9.70 7.51
CA ARG A 124 -10.72 -9.06 6.49
C ARG A 124 -11.03 -9.99 5.31
N TRP A 125 -10.11 -10.88 4.96
CA TRP A 125 -10.29 -11.86 3.89
C TRP A 125 -10.80 -13.22 4.41
N ASN A 126 -11.09 -13.32 5.71
CA ASN A 126 -11.55 -14.53 6.40
C ASN A 126 -10.65 -15.76 6.15
N ILE A 127 -9.33 -15.53 6.03
CA ILE A 127 -8.33 -16.56 5.80
C ILE A 127 -7.83 -17.04 7.16
N LYS A 128 -8.20 -18.26 7.54
CA LYS A 128 -7.64 -18.95 8.71
C LYS A 128 -6.32 -19.61 8.33
N ILE A 129 -5.20 -19.10 8.84
CA ILE A 129 -3.94 -19.83 8.76
C ILE A 129 -3.91 -20.82 9.92
N GLU A 130 -4.07 -22.11 9.62
CA GLU A 130 -3.76 -23.16 10.58
C GLU A 130 -2.24 -23.13 10.81
N ALA A 131 -1.85 -22.80 12.04
CA ALA A 131 -0.45 -22.84 12.45
C ALA A 131 0.09 -24.23 12.15
N ALA A 132 1.13 -24.29 11.30
CA ALA A 132 1.81 -25.53 10.97
C ALA A 132 2.19 -26.22 12.28
N LYS A 133 1.56 -27.38 12.51
CA LYS A 133 1.74 -28.23 13.69
C LYS A 133 3.23 -28.35 13.97
N ALA A 134 3.68 -27.83 15.11
CA ALA A 134 5.05 -27.97 15.57
C ALA A 134 5.43 -29.45 15.50
N ILE A 135 6.36 -29.80 14.62
CA ILE A 135 6.88 -31.16 14.52
C ILE A 135 7.58 -31.45 15.86
N PRO A 136 7.09 -32.39 16.68
CA PRO A 136 7.70 -32.65 17.97
C PRO A 136 8.98 -33.45 17.76
N GLY A 137 10.11 -32.82 18.05
CA GLY A 137 11.35 -33.45 18.48
C GLY A 137 12.23 -34.06 17.39
N ARG A 138 13.53 -33.78 17.50
CA ARG A 138 14.52 -34.85 17.70
C ARG A 138 15.51 -34.41 18.75
N ARG A 139 15.67 -35.28 19.74
CA ARG A 139 16.71 -35.27 20.78
C ARG A 139 18.09 -35.33 20.15
#